data_AF-A0A166KY60-F1
#
_entry.id   AF-A0A166KY60-F1
#
_cell.length_a   1.000
_cell.length_b   1.000
_cell.length_c   1.000
_cell.angle_alpha   90.00
_cell.angle_beta   90.00
_cell.angle_gamma   90.00
#
_symmetry.space_group_name_H-M   'P 1'
#
loop_
_entity.id
_entity.type
_entity.pdbx_description
1 polymer ?
#
loop_
_entity_poly.entity_id
_entity_poly.type
_entity_poly.pdbx_seq_one_letter_code
_entity_poly.pdbx_strand_id
1 'polypeptide(L)'
;MTTGYILIAAILILGGVIATVGDRIGTRVGKARLSLFNLRPKKTAVLVTIFTGALISASTLGILFAADEGLRQGVFELEDIQKDLRNNREQLQIAETEKSQVETELSTARIEKNKAQQDLQVINQSLQAANAKQKATETQLQRTQKQLGEVVNQYKQALTELQSVYDQRETLQGAIEELKAERERLYAQAKTAIAQAKTAIDQRDRKIAQLDGLIKKRNQEIASREQVIATRESRLKELEKRQNYLEQEVARLEQYYQSYRDLRLGKLALVRNQVLAADVVRVNQASAARQAVIRLLQAANQNANIQLTEPGENPTNKELLRVTEERIEQLSQQINDGQEYVVRIFSAGNYVRGENQIEFFADAARNQLIFSEGEVLATTTADPKTMTSYQLSQRLDLVISASEFRARNAGIVEGVLREGSHLRFFLQLRQYEQPLEIKAIAREDTYTAGPLRIKLLAIFNGKVILST
;
A
#
# COMPACT_ATOMS: atom_id res chain seq x y z
N MET A 1 -116.82 14.64 147.80
CA MET A 1 -118.16 14.22 148.27
C MET A 1 -118.40 14.46 149.78
N THR A 2 -117.39 14.68 150.64
CA THR A 2 -117.58 14.94 152.08
C THR A 2 -117.65 16.43 152.48
N THR A 3 -117.01 17.33 151.72
CA THR A 3 -116.98 18.78 152.00
C THR A 3 -118.23 19.54 151.56
N GLY A 4 -118.92 19.09 150.50
CA GLY A 4 -120.12 19.75 149.98
C GLY A 4 -121.29 19.72 150.97
N TYR A 5 -121.50 18.59 151.65
CA TYR A 5 -122.54 18.49 152.68
C TYR A 5 -122.25 19.36 153.90
N ILE A 6 -120.97 19.56 154.27
CA ILE A 6 -120.58 20.46 155.37
C ILE A 6 -120.89 21.91 155.01
N LEU A 7 -120.62 22.33 153.76
CA LEU A 7 -120.93 23.68 153.29
C LEU A 7 -122.44 23.93 153.27
N ILE A 8 -123.23 22.95 152.79
CA ILE A 8 -124.70 23.04 152.76
C ILE A 8 -125.28 23.08 154.20
N ALA A 9 -124.75 22.26 155.12
CA ALA A 9 -125.18 22.26 156.52
C ALA A 9 -124.84 23.59 157.23
N ALA A 10 -123.65 24.14 156.98
CA ALA A 10 -123.23 25.44 157.52
C ALA A 10 -124.12 26.59 157.00
N ILE A 11 -124.50 26.58 155.71
CA ILE A 11 -125.40 27.58 155.11
C ILE A 11 -126.81 27.47 155.69
N LEU A 12 -127.34 26.26 155.93
CA LEU A 12 -128.65 26.04 156.56
C LEU A 12 -128.70 26.55 158.01
N ILE A 13 -127.64 26.28 158.80
CA ILE A 13 -127.55 26.75 160.19
C ILE A 13 -127.45 28.28 160.23
N LEU A 14 -126.57 28.87 159.41
CA LEU A 14 -126.39 30.32 159.35
C LEU A 14 -127.66 31.03 158.85
N GLY A 15 -128.38 30.43 157.89
CA GLY A 15 -129.67 30.92 157.40
C GLY A 15 -130.76 30.94 158.49
N GLY A 16 -130.81 29.92 159.36
CA GLY A 16 -131.76 29.87 160.49
C GLY A 16 -131.49 30.92 161.57
N VAL A 17 -130.21 31.18 161.88
CA VAL A 17 -129.81 32.21 162.84
C VAL A 17 -130.08 33.62 162.29
N ILE A 18 -129.85 33.86 161.00
CA ILE A 18 -130.08 35.18 160.40
C ILE A 18 -131.58 35.46 160.22
N ALA A 19 -132.38 34.45 159.89
CA ALA A 19 -133.84 34.59 159.77
C ALA A 19 -134.50 35.02 161.08
N THR A 20 -134.05 34.49 162.22
CA THR A 20 -134.56 34.87 163.56
C THR A 20 -134.15 36.28 163.99
N VAL A 21 -132.98 36.76 163.57
CA VAL A 21 -132.56 38.16 163.78
C VAL A 21 -133.36 39.11 162.88
N GLY A 22 -133.65 38.72 161.64
CA GLY A 22 -134.47 39.49 160.69
C GLY A 22 -135.89 39.74 161.21
N ASP A 23 -136.54 38.71 161.77
CA ASP A 23 -137.88 38.83 162.36
C ASP A 23 -137.90 39.74 163.61
N ARG A 24 -136.80 39.75 164.38
CA ARG A 24 -136.62 40.61 165.55
C ARG A 24 -136.43 42.08 165.19
N ILE A 25 -135.77 42.36 164.06
CA ILE A 25 -135.61 43.73 163.53
C ILE A 25 -136.96 44.22 163.01
N GLY A 26 -137.70 43.38 162.27
CA GLY A 26 -139.04 43.73 161.76
C GLY A 26 -140.04 44.06 162.87
N THR A 27 -140.07 43.28 163.95
CA THR A 27 -140.98 43.50 165.09
C THR A 27 -140.63 44.72 165.95
N ARG A 28 -139.34 45.05 166.14
CA ARG A 28 -138.92 46.28 166.84
C ARG A 28 -139.30 47.55 166.10
N VAL A 29 -139.18 47.56 164.76
CA VAL A 29 -139.61 48.70 163.94
C VAL A 29 -141.13 48.91 164.06
N GLY A 30 -141.91 47.84 164.18
CA GLY A 30 -143.36 47.90 164.37
C GLY A 30 -143.84 48.50 165.70
N LYS A 31 -143.13 48.29 166.82
CA LYS A 31 -143.48 48.87 168.14
C LYS A 31 -143.06 50.34 168.29
N ALA A 32 -142.01 50.76 167.60
CA ALA A 32 -141.47 52.11 167.68
C ALA A 32 -142.28 53.18 166.89
N ARG A 33 -143.37 52.79 166.20
CA ARG A 33 -144.18 53.66 165.32
C ARG A 33 -143.36 54.40 164.25
N LEU A 34 -142.26 53.79 163.79
CA LEU A 34 -141.41 54.36 162.76
C LEU A 34 -142.08 54.26 161.39
N SER A 35 -142.08 55.37 160.65
CA SER A 35 -142.59 55.47 159.28
C SER A 35 -141.40 55.58 158.33
N LEU A 36 -141.35 54.71 157.33
CA LEU A 36 -140.44 54.83 156.18
C LEU A 36 -141.33 55.11 154.98
N PHE A 37 -141.11 56.23 154.28
CA PHE A 37 -141.93 56.66 153.13
C PHE A 37 -143.44 56.80 153.40
N ASN A 38 -143.83 57.40 154.53
CA ASN A 38 -145.22 57.76 154.86
C ASN A 38 -146.22 56.58 154.98
N LEU A 39 -145.73 55.35 155.10
CA LEU A 39 -146.56 54.15 155.19
C LEU A 39 -147.07 53.91 156.62
N ARG A 40 -148.30 53.39 156.73
CA ARG A 40 -148.91 52.99 158.02
C ARG A 40 -147.97 52.00 158.72
N PRO A 41 -147.63 52.16 160.02
CA PRO A 41 -146.53 51.47 160.70
C PRO A 41 -146.48 49.94 160.54
N LYS A 42 -147.63 49.29 160.33
CA LYS A 42 -147.73 47.84 160.09
C LYS A 42 -147.13 47.39 158.74
N LYS A 43 -147.06 48.24 157.70
CA LYS A 43 -146.56 47.90 156.36
C LYS A 43 -145.05 48.08 156.19
N THR A 44 -144.45 49.06 156.88
CA THR A 44 -142.99 49.31 156.87
C THR A 44 -142.20 48.10 157.35
N ALA A 45 -142.71 47.38 158.34
CA ALA A 45 -142.09 46.18 158.87
C ALA A 45 -141.94 45.07 157.81
N VAL A 46 -142.93 44.92 156.91
CA VAL A 46 -142.92 43.87 155.86
C VAL A 46 -141.86 44.15 154.80
N LEU A 47 -141.70 45.41 154.39
CA LEU A 47 -140.75 45.80 153.34
C LEU A 47 -139.30 45.55 153.76
N VAL A 48 -138.98 45.87 155.01
CA VAL A 48 -137.64 45.62 155.57
C VAL A 48 -137.33 44.12 155.52
N THR A 49 -138.26 43.24 155.86
CA THR A 49 -138.07 41.78 155.83
C THR A 49 -137.74 41.24 154.43
N ILE A 50 -138.41 41.74 153.38
CA ILE A 50 -138.11 41.33 151.99
C ILE A 50 -136.69 41.75 151.61
N PHE A 51 -136.30 42.97 151.98
CA PHE A 51 -134.97 43.49 151.66
C PHE A 51 -133.86 42.68 152.34
N THR A 52 -134.05 42.29 153.60
CA THR A 52 -133.12 41.41 154.31
C THR A 52 -133.05 40.03 153.64
N GLY A 53 -134.19 39.47 153.21
CA GLY A 53 -134.25 38.20 152.50
C GLY A 53 -133.46 38.21 151.19
N ALA A 54 -133.60 39.26 150.38
CA ALA A 54 -132.86 39.41 149.12
C ALA A 54 -131.35 39.56 149.33
N LEU A 55 -130.95 40.30 150.36
CA LEU A 55 -129.55 40.55 150.69
C LEU A 55 -128.80 39.27 151.11
N ILE A 56 -129.52 38.33 151.74
CA ILE A 56 -129.00 37.01 152.10
C ILE A 56 -128.74 36.17 150.84
N SER A 57 -129.70 36.05 149.92
CA SER A 57 -129.53 35.25 148.69
C SER A 57 -128.38 35.73 147.81
N ALA A 58 -128.20 37.05 147.68
CA ALA A 58 -127.10 37.63 146.92
C ALA A 58 -125.73 37.31 147.55
N SER A 59 -125.66 37.31 148.88
CA SER A 59 -124.43 37.01 149.62
C SER A 59 -124.03 35.52 149.48
N THR A 60 -124.99 34.60 149.51
CA THR A 60 -124.74 33.17 149.28
C THR A 60 -124.19 32.91 147.88
N LEU A 61 -124.74 33.56 146.85
CA LEU A 61 -124.25 33.43 145.48
C LEU A 61 -122.83 34.01 145.32
N GLY A 62 -122.56 35.16 145.93
CA GLY A 62 -121.25 35.79 145.91
C GLY A 62 -120.15 34.93 146.53
N ILE A 63 -120.45 34.21 147.61
CA ILE A 63 -119.50 33.29 148.26
C ILE A 63 -119.22 32.07 147.36
N LEU A 64 -120.23 31.54 146.66
CA LEU A 64 -120.06 30.37 145.80
C LEU A 64 -119.05 30.64 144.66
N PHE A 65 -119.14 31.81 144.02
CA PHE A 65 -118.19 32.22 142.98
C PHE A 65 -116.78 32.54 143.51
N ALA A 66 -116.68 32.99 144.76
CA ALA A 66 -115.38 33.28 145.39
C ALA A 66 -114.64 32.01 145.85
N ALA A 67 -115.38 30.98 146.26
CA ALA A 67 -114.80 29.77 146.84
C ALA A 67 -114.44 28.69 145.79
N ASP A 68 -115.04 28.71 144.60
CA ASP A 68 -114.84 27.68 143.58
C ASP A 68 -114.24 28.25 142.28
N GLU A 69 -112.93 28.04 142.07
CA GLU A 69 -112.24 28.45 140.86
C GLU A 69 -112.72 27.71 139.60
N GLY A 70 -113.19 26.46 139.74
CA GLY A 70 -113.68 25.66 138.61
C GLY A 70 -114.97 26.22 138.02
N LEU A 71 -115.84 26.79 138.86
CA LEU A 71 -117.07 27.44 138.43
C LEU A 71 -116.81 28.78 137.72
N ARG A 72 -115.72 29.49 138.08
CA ARG A 72 -115.25 30.71 137.39
C ARG A 72 -114.66 30.39 136.01
N GLN A 73 -113.81 29.37 135.92
CA GLN A 73 -113.12 28.99 134.68
C GLN A 73 -114.08 28.38 133.64
N GLY A 74 -115.06 27.58 134.08
CA GLY A 74 -116.03 26.93 133.20
C GLY A 74 -117.06 27.88 132.55
N VAL A 75 -117.33 29.04 133.15
CA VAL A 75 -118.32 30.01 132.63
C VAL A 75 -117.69 31.10 131.75
N PHE A 76 -116.38 31.39 131.90
CA PHE A 76 -115.74 32.54 131.23
C PHE A 76 -114.57 32.24 130.26
N GLU A 77 -113.89 31.07 130.30
CA GLU A 77 -112.63 30.84 129.52
C GLU A 77 -112.68 29.69 128.48
N LEU A 78 -113.79 28.97 128.33
CA LEU A 78 -113.87 27.78 127.45
C LEU A 78 -113.64 28.11 125.96
N GLU A 79 -114.03 29.30 125.52
CA GLU A 79 -113.97 29.72 124.12
C GLU A 79 -112.53 30.00 123.65
N ASP A 80 -111.68 30.53 124.53
CA ASP A 80 -110.26 30.82 124.23
C ASP A 80 -109.44 29.53 124.11
N ILE A 81 -109.67 28.53 124.96
CA ILE A 81 -108.97 27.24 124.90
C ILE A 81 -109.30 26.48 123.60
N GLN A 82 -110.56 26.52 123.15
CA GLN A 82 -110.94 25.90 121.88
C GLN A 82 -110.30 26.61 120.68
N LYS A 83 -110.12 27.94 120.76
CA LYS A 83 -109.46 28.75 119.73
C LYS A 83 -107.98 28.40 119.59
N ASP A 84 -107.24 28.25 120.69
CA ASP A 84 -105.82 27.89 120.65
C ASP A 84 -105.58 26.45 120.15
N LEU A 85 -106.43 25.50 120.54
CA LEU A 85 -106.37 24.13 120.00
C LEU A 85 -106.61 24.10 118.49
N ARG A 86 -107.52 24.95 117.98
CA ARG A 86 -107.75 25.07 116.54
C ARG A 86 -106.54 25.69 115.84
N ASN A 87 -106.00 26.79 116.37
CA ASN A 87 -104.83 27.46 115.79
C ASN A 87 -103.60 26.53 115.77
N ASN A 88 -103.35 25.77 116.84
CA ASN A 88 -102.22 24.83 116.89
C ASN A 88 -102.38 23.65 115.93
N ARG A 89 -103.61 23.15 115.75
CA ARG A 89 -103.88 22.12 114.72
C ARG A 89 -103.68 22.67 113.31
N GLU A 90 -104.09 23.91 113.07
CA GLU A 90 -103.90 24.59 111.79
C GLU A 90 -102.41 24.82 111.49
N GLN A 91 -101.63 25.28 112.47
CA GLN A 91 -100.17 25.42 112.34
C GLN A 91 -99.46 24.09 112.09
N LEU A 92 -99.86 23.02 112.79
CA LEU A 92 -99.30 21.69 112.57
C LEU A 92 -99.61 21.19 111.16
N GLN A 93 -100.84 21.39 110.68
CA GLN A 93 -101.24 21.03 109.33
C GLN A 93 -100.47 21.83 108.26
N ILE A 94 -100.21 23.13 108.49
CA ILE A 94 -99.39 23.96 107.61
C ILE A 94 -97.95 23.42 107.58
N ALA A 95 -97.34 23.17 108.73
CA ALA A 95 -95.97 22.65 108.82
C ALA A 95 -95.83 21.24 108.18
N GLU A 96 -96.84 20.38 108.33
CA GLU A 96 -96.88 19.07 107.65
C GLU A 96 -96.99 19.22 106.13
N THR A 97 -97.76 20.20 105.65
CA THR A 97 -97.90 20.51 104.22
C THR A 97 -96.60 21.07 103.64
N GLU A 98 -95.96 22.03 104.32
CA GLU A 98 -94.66 22.59 103.92
C GLU A 98 -93.56 21.53 103.90
N LYS A 99 -93.51 20.66 104.92
CA LYS A 99 -92.58 19.53 104.96
C LYS A 99 -92.78 18.59 103.77
N SER A 100 -94.04 18.25 103.44
CA SER A 100 -94.35 17.41 102.28
C SER A 100 -93.95 18.06 100.96
N GLN A 101 -94.13 19.38 100.81
CA GLN A 101 -93.67 20.14 99.65
C GLN A 101 -92.14 20.10 99.53
N VAL A 102 -91.42 20.38 100.61
CA VAL A 102 -89.94 20.34 100.62
C VAL A 102 -89.41 18.94 100.35
N GLU A 103 -90.04 17.89 100.90
CA GLU A 103 -89.67 16.49 100.59
C GLU A 103 -89.89 16.17 99.11
N THR A 104 -90.96 16.70 98.51
CA THR A 104 -91.25 16.55 97.07
C THR A 104 -90.24 17.31 96.20
N GLU A 105 -89.91 18.54 96.55
CA GLU A 105 -88.89 19.34 95.87
C GLU A 105 -87.51 18.70 95.99
N LEU A 106 -87.14 18.20 97.17
CA LEU A 106 -85.88 17.49 97.39
C LEU A 106 -85.82 16.20 96.57
N SER A 107 -86.93 15.47 96.45
CA SER A 107 -87.04 14.28 95.60
C SER A 107 -86.84 14.64 94.12
N THR A 108 -87.52 15.69 93.65
CA THR A 108 -87.38 16.20 92.27
C THR A 108 -85.94 16.63 91.99
N ALA A 109 -85.33 17.42 92.88
CA ALA A 109 -83.94 17.85 92.75
C ALA A 109 -82.95 16.68 92.76
N ARG A 110 -83.23 15.61 93.52
CA ARG A 110 -82.41 14.38 93.50
C ARG A 110 -82.55 13.63 92.17
N ILE A 111 -83.76 13.54 91.62
CA ILE A 111 -84.01 12.93 90.30
C ILE A 111 -83.28 13.72 89.21
N GLU A 112 -83.40 15.04 89.22
CA GLU A 112 -82.72 15.92 88.26
C GLU A 112 -81.21 15.83 88.37
N LYS A 113 -80.66 15.83 89.60
CA LYS A 113 -79.23 15.62 89.83
C LYS A 113 -78.75 14.27 89.28
N ASN A 114 -79.48 13.19 89.57
CA ASN A 114 -79.13 11.85 89.07
C ASN A 114 -79.18 11.79 87.54
N LYS A 115 -80.19 12.42 86.92
CA LYS A 115 -80.30 12.54 85.47
C LYS A 115 -79.14 13.33 84.88
N ALA A 116 -78.81 14.48 85.46
CA ALA A 116 -77.66 15.29 85.05
C ALA A 116 -76.33 14.53 85.20
N GLN A 117 -76.19 13.70 86.24
CA GLN A 117 -75.02 12.82 86.40
C GLN A 117 -74.94 11.72 85.33
N GLN A 118 -76.08 11.11 84.97
CA GLN A 118 -76.15 10.15 83.87
C GLN A 118 -75.84 10.80 82.52
N ASP A 119 -76.42 11.97 82.24
CA ASP A 119 -76.16 12.73 81.02
C ASP A 119 -74.68 13.11 80.93
N LEU A 120 -74.07 13.56 82.03
CA LEU A 120 -72.64 13.86 82.09
C LEU A 120 -71.78 12.62 81.82
N GLN A 121 -72.18 11.44 82.30
CA GLN A 121 -71.48 10.18 82.02
C GLN A 121 -71.54 9.82 80.53
N VAL A 122 -72.71 9.94 79.91
CA VAL A 122 -72.91 9.70 78.46
C VAL A 122 -72.12 10.70 77.63
N ILE A 123 -72.16 11.99 77.99
CA ILE A 123 -71.39 13.04 77.33
C ILE A 123 -69.89 12.76 77.44
N ASN A 124 -69.40 12.36 78.61
CA ASN A 124 -67.99 12.00 78.80
C ASN A 124 -67.59 10.79 77.94
N GLN A 125 -68.43 9.76 77.83
CA GLN A 125 -68.17 8.62 76.95
C GLN A 125 -68.15 9.03 75.48
N SER A 126 -69.11 9.87 75.05
CA SER A 126 -69.16 10.41 73.68
C SER A 126 -67.94 11.28 73.36
N LEU A 127 -67.53 12.13 74.30
CA LEU A 127 -66.33 12.97 74.17
C LEU A 127 -65.06 12.12 74.07
N GLN A 128 -64.95 11.05 74.87
CA GLN A 128 -63.84 10.10 74.77
C GLN A 128 -63.81 9.40 73.40
N ALA A 129 -64.96 8.95 72.89
CA ALA A 129 -65.06 8.34 71.57
C ALA A 129 -64.72 9.32 70.43
N ALA A 130 -65.20 10.58 70.53
CA ALA A 130 -64.88 11.64 69.59
C ALA A 130 -63.39 11.97 69.59
N ASN A 131 -62.76 12.10 70.76
CA ASN A 131 -61.32 12.33 70.91
C ASN A 131 -60.50 11.15 70.36
N ALA A 132 -60.93 9.91 70.60
CA ALA A 132 -60.27 8.73 70.05
C ALA A 132 -60.35 8.70 68.51
N LYS A 133 -61.52 9.04 67.95
CA LYS A 133 -61.73 9.16 66.51
C LYS A 133 -60.88 10.27 65.90
N GLN A 134 -60.83 11.45 66.53
CA GLN A 134 -59.96 12.56 66.11
C GLN A 134 -58.50 12.12 66.05
N LYS A 135 -57.99 11.48 67.12
CA LYS A 135 -56.60 10.99 67.17
C LYS A 135 -56.32 9.94 66.08
N ALA A 136 -57.26 9.05 65.81
CA ALA A 136 -57.13 8.06 64.74
C ALA A 136 -57.09 8.74 63.35
N THR A 137 -57.94 9.74 63.12
CA THR A 137 -57.96 10.53 61.88
C THR A 137 -56.68 11.36 61.71
N GLU A 138 -56.17 11.99 62.77
CA GLU A 138 -54.89 12.71 62.75
C GLU A 138 -53.72 11.76 62.40
N THR A 139 -53.72 10.56 62.97
CA THR A 139 -52.72 9.52 62.65
C THR A 139 -52.83 9.09 61.18
N GLN A 140 -54.05 8.91 60.67
CA GLN A 140 -54.29 8.56 59.28
C GLN A 140 -53.85 9.68 58.34
N LEU A 141 -54.15 10.94 58.67
CA LEU A 141 -53.72 12.12 57.91
C LEU A 141 -52.19 12.20 57.84
N GLN A 142 -51.50 12.01 58.97
CA GLN A 142 -50.03 11.98 59.00
C GLN A 142 -49.46 10.84 58.13
N ARG A 143 -50.05 9.65 58.18
CA ARG A 143 -49.64 8.53 57.32
C ARG A 143 -49.84 8.84 55.84
N THR A 144 -51.00 9.37 55.47
CA THR A 144 -51.29 9.74 54.08
C THR A 144 -50.40 10.88 53.59
N GLN A 145 -50.10 11.87 54.44
CA GLN A 145 -49.14 12.94 54.12
C GLN A 145 -47.72 12.38 53.90
N LYS A 146 -47.29 11.42 54.73
CA LYS A 146 -46.00 10.74 54.54
C LYS A 146 -45.96 9.96 53.22
N GLN A 147 -47.00 9.17 52.94
CA GLN A 147 -47.14 8.43 51.68
C GLN A 147 -47.14 9.37 50.47
N LEU A 148 -47.86 10.49 50.55
CA LEU A 148 -47.87 11.51 49.49
C LEU A 148 -46.46 12.08 49.28
N GLY A 149 -45.72 12.36 50.35
CA GLY A 149 -44.33 12.81 50.27
C GLY A 149 -43.41 11.78 49.58
N GLU A 150 -43.56 10.49 49.91
CA GLU A 150 -42.82 9.40 49.27
C GLU A 150 -43.15 9.29 47.78
N VAL A 151 -44.42 9.35 47.40
CA VAL A 151 -44.87 9.31 46.00
C VAL A 151 -44.37 10.52 45.22
N VAL A 152 -44.40 11.72 45.82
CA VAL A 152 -43.86 12.94 45.18
C VAL A 152 -42.36 12.81 44.93
N ASN A 153 -41.61 12.22 45.85
CA ASN A 153 -40.18 11.98 45.66
C ASN A 153 -39.91 10.95 44.56
N GLN A 154 -40.67 9.85 44.53
CA GLN A 154 -40.59 8.86 43.45
C GLN A 154 -40.93 9.47 42.09
N TYR A 155 -41.95 10.33 42.02
CA TYR A 155 -42.33 11.02 40.79
C TYR A 155 -41.21 11.96 40.29
N LYS A 156 -40.56 12.70 41.20
CA LYS A 156 -39.40 13.55 40.84
C LYS A 156 -38.20 12.72 40.35
N GLN A 157 -37.94 11.56 40.96
CA GLN A 157 -36.90 10.64 40.51
C GLN A 157 -37.21 10.11 39.10
N ALA A 158 -38.45 9.64 38.87
CA ALA A 158 -38.89 9.16 37.57
C ALA A 158 -38.78 10.23 36.47
N LEU A 159 -39.10 11.50 36.78
CA LEU A 159 -38.89 12.62 35.84
C LEU A 159 -37.41 12.83 35.48
N THR A 160 -36.52 12.68 36.47
CA THR A 160 -35.07 12.83 36.25
C THR A 160 -34.53 11.69 35.40
N GLU A 161 -34.96 10.45 35.68
CA GLU A 161 -34.61 9.28 34.87
C GLU A 161 -35.14 9.39 33.44
N LEU A 162 -36.38 9.85 33.28
CA LEU A 162 -36.98 10.06 31.96
C LEU A 162 -36.18 11.08 31.15
N GLN A 163 -35.76 12.19 31.77
CA GLN A 163 -34.92 13.18 31.11
C GLN A 163 -33.57 12.57 30.66
N SER A 164 -32.91 11.83 31.55
CA SER A 164 -31.66 11.13 31.23
C SER A 164 -31.82 10.17 30.04
N VAL A 165 -32.93 9.44 29.97
CA VAL A 165 -33.24 8.55 28.84
C VAL A 165 -33.47 9.35 27.55
N TYR A 166 -34.11 10.50 27.60
CA TYR A 166 -34.25 11.38 26.42
C TYR A 166 -32.90 11.89 25.91
N ASP A 167 -32.04 12.35 26.81
CA ASP A 167 -30.70 12.85 26.47
C ASP A 167 -29.82 11.73 25.87
N GLN A 168 -29.90 10.51 26.43
CA GLN A 168 -29.24 9.32 25.88
C GLN A 168 -29.77 8.98 24.49
N ARG A 169 -31.08 9.04 24.27
CA ARG A 169 -31.69 8.76 22.97
C ARG A 169 -31.23 9.76 21.92
N GLU A 170 -31.17 11.05 22.27
CA GLU A 170 -30.69 12.10 21.37
C GLU A 170 -29.21 11.89 21.01
N THR A 171 -28.38 11.57 22.00
CA THR A 171 -26.96 11.24 21.78
C THR A 171 -26.79 10.04 20.85
N LEU A 172 -27.55 8.97 21.08
CA LEU A 172 -27.51 7.77 20.23
C LEU A 172 -28.02 8.05 18.81
N GLN A 173 -29.04 8.90 18.65
CA GLN A 173 -29.51 9.32 17.33
C GLN A 173 -28.42 10.10 16.58
N GLY A 174 -27.70 11.00 17.25
CA GLY A 174 -26.53 11.68 16.68
C GLY A 174 -25.46 10.70 16.22
N ALA A 175 -25.07 9.75 17.08
CA ALA A 175 -24.06 8.73 16.75
C ALA A 175 -24.48 7.83 15.58
N ILE A 176 -25.77 7.51 15.47
CA ILE A 176 -26.31 6.72 14.34
C ILE A 176 -26.18 7.49 13.02
N GLU A 177 -26.50 8.78 12.99
CA GLU A 177 -26.36 9.59 11.78
C GLU A 177 -24.88 9.80 11.39
N GLU A 178 -23.98 9.98 12.37
CA GLU A 178 -22.53 10.01 12.11
C GLU A 178 -22.02 8.70 11.52
N LEU A 179 -22.38 7.56 12.12
CA LEU A 179 -22.00 6.23 11.62
C LEU A 179 -22.54 5.98 10.20
N LYS A 180 -23.77 6.44 9.92
CA LYS A 180 -24.38 6.34 8.60
C LYS A 180 -23.62 7.18 7.57
N ALA A 181 -23.26 8.42 7.91
CA ALA A 181 -22.47 9.28 7.05
C ALA A 181 -21.07 8.69 6.78
N GLU A 182 -20.41 8.16 7.80
CA GLU A 182 -19.09 7.53 7.65
C GLU A 182 -19.18 6.26 6.79
N ARG A 183 -20.22 5.44 6.97
CA ARG A 183 -20.46 4.26 6.13
C ARG A 183 -20.63 4.64 4.66
N GLU A 184 -21.41 5.68 4.36
CA GLU A 184 -21.58 6.14 2.97
C GLU A 184 -20.27 6.66 2.37
N ARG A 185 -19.45 7.35 3.17
CA ARG A 185 -18.11 7.82 2.76
C ARG A 185 -17.18 6.65 2.45
N LEU A 186 -17.10 5.66 3.33
CA LEU A 186 -16.29 4.45 3.13
C LEU A 186 -16.77 3.65 1.92
N TYR A 187 -18.09 3.56 1.71
CA TYR A 187 -18.66 2.90 0.54
C TYR A 187 -18.27 3.61 -0.76
N ALA A 188 -18.35 4.95 -0.80
CA ALA A 188 -17.92 5.73 -1.95
C ALA A 188 -16.41 5.55 -2.23
N GLN A 189 -15.58 5.59 -1.18
CA GLN A 189 -14.15 5.33 -1.30
C GLN A 189 -13.86 3.93 -1.86
N ALA A 190 -14.48 2.90 -1.30
CA ALA A 190 -14.34 1.52 -1.78
C ALA A 190 -14.76 1.39 -3.26
N LYS A 191 -15.88 2.02 -3.65
CA LYS A 191 -16.34 2.03 -5.05
C LYS A 191 -15.32 2.68 -5.98
N THR A 192 -14.72 3.80 -5.59
CA THR A 192 -13.66 4.45 -6.38
C THR A 192 -12.39 3.61 -6.47
N ALA A 193 -11.96 2.99 -5.38
CA ALA A 193 -10.79 2.13 -5.36
C ALA A 193 -10.98 0.88 -6.26
N ILE A 194 -12.17 0.27 -6.24
CA ILE A 194 -12.52 -0.85 -7.12
C ILE A 194 -12.49 -0.42 -8.59
N ALA A 195 -13.03 0.75 -8.93
CA ALA A 195 -13.02 1.26 -10.30
C ALA A 195 -11.59 1.54 -10.80
N GLN A 196 -10.73 2.10 -9.95
CA GLN A 196 -9.31 2.31 -10.24
C GLN A 196 -8.57 0.98 -10.43
N ALA A 197 -8.78 0.01 -9.54
CA ALA A 197 -8.19 -1.32 -9.64
C ALA A 197 -8.60 -2.04 -10.92
N LYS A 198 -9.88 -1.96 -11.29
CA LYS A 198 -10.39 -2.53 -12.55
C LYS A 198 -9.70 -1.92 -13.77
N THR A 199 -9.57 -0.59 -13.79
CA THR A 199 -8.87 0.13 -14.87
C THR A 199 -7.39 -0.28 -14.97
N ALA A 200 -6.71 -0.45 -13.82
CA ALA A 200 -5.32 -0.90 -13.79
C ALA A 200 -5.17 -2.35 -14.28
N ILE A 201 -6.10 -3.24 -13.95
CA ILE A 201 -6.15 -4.62 -14.46
C ILE A 201 -6.32 -4.61 -15.98
N ASP A 202 -7.31 -3.86 -16.51
CA ASP A 202 -7.54 -3.76 -17.96
C ASP A 202 -6.29 -3.26 -18.72
N GLN A 203 -5.55 -2.31 -18.13
CA GLN A 203 -4.29 -1.83 -18.70
C GLN A 203 -3.19 -2.91 -18.71
N ARG A 204 -3.07 -3.68 -17.62
CA ARG A 204 -2.11 -4.79 -17.53
C ARG A 204 -2.44 -5.90 -18.51
N ASP A 205 -3.71 -6.25 -18.66
CA ASP A 205 -4.16 -7.29 -19.60
C ASP A 205 -3.86 -6.90 -21.05
N ARG A 206 -4.08 -5.63 -21.42
CA ARG A 206 -3.66 -5.12 -22.74
C ARG A 206 -2.15 -5.24 -22.96
N LYS A 207 -1.35 -4.95 -21.93
CA LYS A 207 0.11 -5.04 -22.02
C LYS A 207 0.58 -6.50 -22.12
N ILE A 208 -0.06 -7.42 -21.39
CA ILE A 208 0.21 -8.86 -21.50
C ILE A 208 -0.11 -9.33 -22.92
N ALA A 209 -1.27 -9.00 -23.47
CA ALA A 209 -1.64 -9.36 -24.84
C ALA A 209 -0.66 -8.82 -25.89
N GLN A 210 -0.14 -7.60 -25.70
CA GLN A 210 0.91 -7.03 -26.55
C GLN A 210 2.22 -7.81 -26.47
N LEU A 211 2.65 -8.18 -25.26
CA LEU A 211 3.88 -8.96 -25.04
C LEU A 211 3.75 -10.37 -25.61
N ASP A 212 2.61 -11.02 -25.43
CA ASP A 212 2.34 -12.34 -26.02
C ASP A 212 2.41 -12.31 -27.55
N GLY A 213 1.86 -11.26 -28.17
CA GLY A 213 1.98 -11.02 -29.60
C GLY A 213 3.44 -10.85 -30.06
N LEU A 214 4.26 -10.14 -29.28
CA LEU A 214 5.69 -9.95 -29.56
C LEU A 214 6.47 -11.25 -29.41
N ILE A 215 6.22 -12.03 -28.35
CA ILE A 215 6.84 -13.33 -28.12
C ILE A 215 6.52 -14.28 -29.27
N LYS A 216 5.26 -14.32 -29.72
CA LYS A 216 4.85 -15.14 -30.87
C LYS A 216 5.63 -14.77 -32.15
N LYS A 217 5.79 -13.48 -32.44
CA LYS A 217 6.59 -13.01 -33.58
C LYS A 217 8.07 -13.40 -33.44
N ARG A 218 8.66 -13.24 -32.25
CA ARG A 218 10.06 -13.62 -32.00
C ARG A 218 10.28 -15.12 -32.13
N ASN A 219 9.35 -15.94 -31.66
CA ASN A 219 9.44 -17.40 -31.82
C ASN A 219 9.40 -17.80 -33.30
N GLN A 220 8.56 -17.15 -34.12
CA GLN A 220 8.55 -17.38 -35.57
C GLN A 220 9.87 -16.96 -36.23
N GLU A 221 10.45 -15.84 -35.80
CA GLU A 221 11.76 -15.38 -36.29
C GLU A 221 12.89 -16.34 -35.90
N ILE A 222 12.89 -16.83 -34.65
CA ILE A 222 13.87 -17.82 -34.16
C ILE A 222 13.76 -19.10 -34.97
N ALA A 223 12.56 -19.66 -35.15
CA ALA A 223 12.37 -20.86 -35.97
C ALA A 223 12.88 -20.68 -37.41
N SER A 224 12.64 -19.49 -38.00
CA SER A 224 13.15 -19.16 -39.34
C SER A 224 14.69 -19.11 -39.36
N ARG A 225 15.31 -18.53 -38.33
CA ARG A 225 16.78 -18.47 -38.18
C ARG A 225 17.38 -19.85 -37.96
N GLU A 226 16.75 -20.70 -37.17
CA GLU A 226 17.17 -22.09 -36.94
C GLU A 226 17.21 -22.88 -38.25
N GLN A 227 16.18 -22.73 -39.10
CA GLN A 227 16.17 -23.37 -40.43
C GLN A 227 17.32 -22.87 -41.32
N VAL A 228 17.64 -21.58 -41.28
CA VAL A 228 18.78 -21.02 -42.02
C VAL A 228 20.11 -21.55 -41.49
N ILE A 229 20.26 -21.64 -40.17
CA ILE A 229 21.47 -22.20 -39.53
C ILE A 229 21.64 -23.66 -39.93
N ALA A 230 20.60 -24.49 -39.82
CA ALA A 230 20.65 -25.90 -40.24
C ALA A 230 21.05 -26.05 -41.71
N THR A 231 20.54 -25.18 -42.59
CA THR A 231 20.91 -25.17 -44.01
C THR A 231 22.39 -24.80 -44.21
N ARG A 232 22.89 -23.80 -43.47
CA ARG A 232 24.30 -23.37 -43.52
C ARG A 232 25.24 -24.44 -42.98
N GLU A 233 24.88 -25.11 -41.89
CA GLU A 233 25.66 -26.22 -41.32
C GLU A 233 25.77 -27.38 -42.31
N SER A 234 24.67 -27.74 -42.98
CA SER A 234 24.67 -28.76 -44.03
C SER A 234 25.60 -28.37 -45.18
N ARG A 235 25.51 -27.13 -45.66
CA ARG A 235 26.38 -26.61 -46.72
C ARG A 235 27.85 -26.54 -46.31
N LEU A 236 28.13 -26.19 -45.05
CA LEU A 236 29.48 -26.16 -44.51
C LEU A 236 30.09 -27.57 -44.51
N LYS A 237 29.35 -28.58 -44.03
CA LYS A 237 29.78 -29.99 -44.11
C LYS A 237 30.02 -30.45 -45.55
N GLU A 238 29.21 -30.02 -46.50
CA GLU A 238 29.42 -30.34 -47.92
C GLU A 238 30.70 -29.67 -48.46
N LEU A 239 30.92 -28.39 -48.13
CA LEU A 239 32.11 -27.66 -48.53
C LEU A 239 33.37 -28.25 -47.91
N GLU A 240 33.35 -28.63 -46.63
CA GLU A 240 34.46 -29.33 -45.96
C GLU A 240 34.79 -30.65 -46.66
N LYS A 241 33.77 -31.45 -47.04
CA LYS A 241 33.98 -32.68 -47.82
C LYS A 241 34.62 -32.39 -49.18
N ARG A 242 34.15 -31.37 -49.89
CA ARG A 242 34.71 -30.96 -51.18
C ARG A 242 36.14 -30.45 -51.04
N GLN A 243 36.43 -29.68 -49.99
CA GLN A 243 37.77 -29.18 -49.70
C GLN A 243 38.72 -30.35 -49.43
N ASN A 244 38.35 -31.28 -48.54
CA ASN A 244 39.17 -32.46 -48.26
C ASN A 244 39.43 -33.30 -49.52
N TYR A 245 38.41 -33.46 -50.38
CA TYR A 245 38.57 -34.15 -51.66
C TYR A 245 39.55 -33.42 -52.60
N LEU A 246 39.43 -32.09 -52.73
CA LEU A 246 40.32 -31.28 -53.55
C LEU A 246 41.75 -31.28 -53.01
N GLU A 247 41.94 -31.20 -51.69
CA GLU A 247 43.26 -31.28 -51.06
C GLU A 247 43.95 -32.63 -51.36
N GLN A 248 43.20 -33.73 -51.30
CA GLN A 248 43.71 -35.06 -51.69
C GLN A 248 44.10 -35.11 -53.17
N GLU A 249 43.27 -34.54 -54.06
CA GLU A 249 43.56 -34.53 -55.49
C GLU A 249 44.76 -33.64 -55.82
N VAL A 250 44.90 -32.48 -55.16
CA VAL A 250 46.09 -31.62 -55.28
C VAL A 250 47.33 -32.36 -54.83
N ALA A 251 47.33 -33.01 -53.66
CA ALA A 251 48.47 -33.77 -53.17
C ALA A 251 48.87 -34.90 -54.14
N ARG A 252 47.88 -35.59 -54.71
CA ARG A 252 48.09 -36.61 -55.75
C ARG A 252 48.70 -36.01 -57.02
N LEU A 253 48.20 -34.86 -57.46
CA LEU A 253 48.68 -34.19 -58.66
C LEU A 253 50.10 -33.65 -58.46
N GLU A 254 50.42 -33.11 -57.28
CA GLU A 254 51.78 -32.69 -56.91
C GLU A 254 52.74 -33.87 -56.94
N GLN A 255 52.36 -35.02 -56.39
CA GLN A 255 53.17 -36.24 -56.47
C GLN A 255 53.37 -36.69 -57.94
N TYR A 256 52.34 -36.59 -58.77
CA TYR A 256 52.43 -36.86 -60.20
C TYR A 256 53.37 -35.86 -60.92
N TYR A 257 53.26 -34.57 -60.62
CA TYR A 257 54.12 -33.54 -61.21
C TYR A 257 55.58 -33.66 -60.76
N GLN A 258 55.85 -33.96 -59.49
CA GLN A 258 57.22 -34.18 -59.01
C GLN A 258 57.85 -35.38 -59.71
N SER A 259 57.14 -36.51 -59.80
CA SER A 259 57.64 -37.68 -60.54
C SER A 259 57.85 -37.39 -62.03
N TYR A 260 56.97 -36.61 -62.67
CA TYR A 260 57.13 -36.19 -64.06
C TYR A 260 58.30 -35.21 -64.25
N ARG A 261 58.51 -34.30 -63.29
CA ARG A 261 59.62 -33.34 -63.28
C ARG A 261 60.96 -34.05 -63.15
N ASP A 262 61.07 -34.99 -62.21
CA ASP A 262 62.28 -35.77 -61.97
C ASP A 262 62.65 -36.64 -63.18
N LEU A 263 61.64 -37.18 -63.88
CA LEU A 263 61.85 -38.00 -65.09
C LEU A 263 62.25 -37.21 -66.34
N ARG A 264 61.80 -35.95 -66.51
CA ARG A 264 62.08 -35.15 -67.73
C ARG A 264 63.10 -34.03 -67.57
N LEU A 265 63.28 -33.46 -66.38
CA LEU A 265 64.18 -32.32 -66.18
C LEU A 265 65.53 -32.71 -65.56
N GLY A 266 65.64 -33.89 -64.96
CA GLY A 266 66.91 -34.40 -64.43
C GLY A 266 67.93 -34.85 -65.49
N LYS A 267 67.55 -34.93 -66.78
CA LYS A 267 68.39 -35.54 -67.82
C LYS A 267 68.64 -34.72 -69.08
N LEU A 268 67.98 -33.58 -69.32
CA LEU A 268 68.21 -32.77 -70.54
C LEU A 268 69.58 -32.08 -70.48
N ALA A 269 70.47 -32.39 -71.42
CA ALA A 269 71.85 -31.89 -71.46
C ALA A 269 72.14 -30.96 -72.65
N LEU A 270 71.52 -31.22 -73.81
CA LEU A 270 71.59 -30.33 -74.97
C LEU A 270 70.18 -29.98 -75.43
N VAL A 271 69.99 -28.73 -75.82
CA VAL A 271 68.73 -28.24 -76.41
C VAL A 271 68.88 -28.14 -77.92
N ARG A 272 67.79 -28.35 -78.66
CA ARG A 272 67.75 -28.12 -80.10
C ARG A 272 68.15 -26.68 -80.43
N ASN A 273 68.93 -26.51 -81.49
CA ASN A 273 69.51 -25.23 -81.94
C ASN A 273 70.55 -24.62 -80.97
N GLN A 274 70.99 -25.37 -79.97
CA GLN A 274 72.14 -24.95 -79.17
C GLN A 274 73.42 -25.02 -80.01
N VAL A 275 74.22 -23.95 -79.99
CA VAL A 275 75.53 -23.92 -80.67
C VAL A 275 76.49 -24.84 -79.91
N LEU A 276 77.02 -25.84 -80.62
CA LEU A 276 78.02 -26.77 -80.12
C LEU A 276 79.43 -26.24 -80.35
N ALA A 277 79.69 -25.63 -81.51
CA ALA A 277 80.90 -24.86 -81.79
C ALA A 277 80.64 -23.84 -82.90
N ALA A 278 81.41 -22.76 -82.90
CA ALA A 278 81.41 -21.74 -83.93
C ALA A 278 82.84 -21.24 -84.15
N ASP A 279 83.19 -20.92 -85.39
CA ASP A 279 84.50 -20.35 -85.72
C ASP A 279 84.41 -19.42 -86.95
N VAL A 280 85.32 -18.44 -87.02
CA VAL A 280 85.45 -17.53 -88.16
C VAL A 280 86.61 -18.00 -89.03
N VAL A 281 86.31 -18.36 -90.27
CA VAL A 281 87.26 -19.00 -91.18
C VAL A 281 87.37 -18.20 -92.48
N ARG A 282 88.60 -18.00 -92.93
CA ARG A 282 88.90 -17.48 -94.26
C ARG A 282 89.84 -18.44 -94.96
N VAL A 283 89.41 -18.99 -96.08
CA VAL A 283 90.13 -20.06 -96.78
C VAL A 283 90.29 -19.71 -98.25
N ASN A 284 91.54 -19.79 -98.74
CA ASN A 284 91.90 -19.45 -100.11
C ASN A 284 92.20 -20.70 -100.97
N GLN A 285 92.08 -21.90 -100.38
CA GLN A 285 92.34 -23.19 -101.02
C GLN A 285 91.35 -24.25 -100.49
N ALA A 286 90.91 -25.15 -101.36
CA ALA A 286 89.92 -26.18 -101.02
C ALA A 286 90.37 -27.14 -99.90
N SER A 287 91.67 -27.47 -99.85
CA SER A 287 92.24 -28.29 -98.77
C SER A 287 92.16 -27.61 -97.41
N ALA A 288 92.37 -26.28 -97.36
CA ALA A 288 92.26 -25.49 -96.14
C ALA A 288 90.79 -25.38 -95.67
N ALA A 289 89.83 -25.27 -96.59
CA ALA A 289 88.39 -25.30 -96.29
C ALA A 289 87.99 -26.60 -95.59
N ARG A 290 88.40 -27.74 -96.17
CA ARG A 290 88.14 -29.07 -95.60
C ARG A 290 88.74 -29.24 -94.20
N GLN A 291 89.99 -28.81 -94.00
CA GLN A 291 90.63 -28.87 -92.68
C GLN A 291 89.93 -27.99 -91.63
N ALA A 292 89.46 -26.80 -92.03
CA ALA A 292 88.74 -25.90 -91.12
C ALA A 292 87.40 -26.51 -90.65
N VAL A 293 86.64 -27.10 -91.57
CA VAL A 293 85.39 -27.81 -91.26
C VAL A 293 85.63 -28.98 -90.31
N ILE A 294 86.66 -29.79 -90.56
CA ILE A 294 86.99 -30.94 -89.70
C ILE A 294 87.32 -30.48 -88.27
N ARG A 295 88.15 -29.44 -88.11
CA ARG A 295 88.49 -28.90 -86.78
C ARG A 295 87.25 -28.41 -86.04
N LEU A 296 86.35 -27.71 -86.73
CA LEU A 296 85.13 -27.20 -86.13
C LEU A 296 84.19 -28.33 -85.69
N LEU A 297 84.04 -29.38 -86.49
CA LEU A 297 83.26 -30.56 -86.13
C LEU A 297 83.86 -31.31 -84.93
N GLN A 298 85.19 -31.39 -84.85
CA GLN A 298 85.88 -31.96 -83.69
C GLN A 298 85.62 -31.15 -82.41
N ALA A 299 85.68 -29.81 -82.49
CA ALA A 299 85.35 -28.95 -81.37
C ALA A 299 83.88 -29.10 -80.93
N ALA A 300 82.96 -29.15 -81.89
CA ALA A 300 81.53 -29.39 -81.62
C ALA A 300 81.31 -30.74 -80.93
N ASN A 301 82.05 -31.77 -81.34
CA ASN A 301 82.01 -33.09 -80.73
C ASN A 301 82.55 -33.11 -79.31
N GLN A 302 83.66 -32.42 -79.04
CA GLN A 302 84.20 -32.29 -77.69
C GLN A 302 83.21 -31.56 -76.77
N ASN A 303 82.64 -30.45 -77.22
CA ASN A 303 81.65 -29.69 -76.46
C ASN A 303 80.37 -30.49 -76.19
N ALA A 304 79.90 -31.28 -77.17
CA ALA A 304 78.79 -32.20 -76.97
C ALA A 304 79.11 -33.26 -75.91
N ASN A 305 80.32 -33.85 -75.92
CA ASN A 305 80.74 -34.82 -74.90
C ASN A 305 80.73 -34.21 -73.50
N ILE A 306 81.27 -33.00 -73.32
CA ILE A 306 81.28 -32.31 -72.02
C ILE A 306 79.86 -32.16 -71.48
N GLN A 307 78.90 -31.80 -72.33
CA GLN A 307 77.53 -31.56 -71.90
C GLN A 307 76.73 -32.84 -71.67
N LEU A 308 76.96 -33.88 -72.47
CA LEU A 308 76.22 -35.15 -72.41
C LEU A 308 76.80 -36.18 -71.42
N THR A 309 78.02 -35.97 -70.92
CA THR A 309 78.63 -36.84 -69.90
C THR A 309 77.91 -36.71 -68.56
N GLU A 310 77.80 -37.80 -67.81
CA GLU A 310 77.20 -37.76 -66.47
C GLU A 310 78.07 -37.01 -65.47
N PRO A 311 77.49 -36.23 -64.53
CA PRO A 311 78.27 -35.55 -63.50
C PRO A 311 79.11 -36.53 -62.68
N GLY A 312 80.43 -36.36 -62.66
CA GLY A 312 81.36 -37.23 -61.96
C GLY A 312 82.07 -38.26 -62.86
N GLU A 313 81.65 -38.40 -64.12
CA GLU A 313 82.40 -39.14 -65.13
C GLU A 313 83.32 -38.21 -65.93
N ASN A 314 84.44 -38.75 -66.40
CA ASN A 314 85.31 -38.03 -67.33
C ASN A 314 84.70 -38.09 -68.74
N PRO A 315 84.60 -36.96 -69.47
CA PRO A 315 84.09 -36.98 -70.83
C PRO A 315 84.98 -37.90 -71.68
N THR A 316 84.37 -38.98 -72.17
CA THR A 316 85.03 -39.86 -73.12
C THR A 316 85.04 -39.13 -74.47
N ASN A 317 86.14 -39.14 -75.21
CA ASN A 317 86.22 -38.49 -76.51
C ASN A 317 85.51 -39.35 -77.59
N LYS A 318 84.24 -39.70 -77.34
CA LYS A 318 83.40 -40.49 -78.25
C LYS A 318 83.01 -39.63 -79.45
N GLU A 319 82.92 -40.23 -80.62
CA GLU A 319 82.35 -39.59 -81.80
C GLU A 319 80.82 -39.56 -81.66
N LEU A 320 80.29 -38.50 -81.05
CA LEU A 320 78.86 -38.31 -80.84
C LEU A 320 78.18 -37.71 -82.08
N LEU A 321 78.85 -36.82 -82.81
CA LEU A 321 78.29 -36.20 -84.01
C LEU A 321 78.35 -37.19 -85.18
N ARG A 322 77.20 -37.46 -85.81
CA ARG A 322 77.15 -38.24 -87.05
C ARG A 322 77.66 -37.41 -88.24
N VAL A 323 78.96 -37.43 -88.48
CA VAL A 323 79.61 -36.74 -89.60
C VAL A 323 79.69 -37.64 -90.82
N THR A 324 79.31 -37.14 -91.99
CA THR A 324 79.49 -37.83 -93.29
C THR A 324 80.42 -37.02 -94.18
N GLU A 325 81.17 -37.71 -95.05
CA GLU A 325 82.04 -37.05 -96.04
C GLU A 325 81.28 -36.06 -96.93
N GLU A 326 80.05 -36.39 -97.32
CA GLU A 326 79.18 -35.48 -98.09
C GLU A 326 78.92 -34.16 -97.35
N ARG A 327 78.65 -34.20 -96.04
CA ARG A 327 78.40 -32.99 -95.23
C ARG A 327 79.68 -32.14 -95.10
N ILE A 328 80.84 -32.78 -94.96
CA ILE A 328 82.13 -32.09 -94.94
C ILE A 328 82.36 -31.37 -96.27
N GLU A 329 82.16 -32.06 -97.39
CA GLU A 329 82.35 -31.48 -98.72
C GLU A 329 81.37 -30.34 -99.01
N GLN A 330 80.08 -30.48 -98.67
CA GLN A 330 79.09 -29.43 -98.83
C GLN A 330 79.46 -28.15 -98.05
N LEU A 331 79.84 -28.29 -96.78
CA LEU A 331 80.23 -27.14 -95.96
C LEU A 331 81.56 -26.53 -96.43
N SER A 332 82.51 -27.36 -96.87
CA SER A 332 83.80 -26.92 -97.40
C SER A 332 83.64 -26.13 -98.70
N GLN A 333 82.75 -26.56 -99.60
CA GLN A 333 82.45 -25.84 -100.84
C GLN A 333 81.83 -24.47 -100.57
N GLN A 334 80.96 -24.34 -99.56
CA GLN A 334 80.30 -23.07 -99.21
C GLN A 334 81.29 -21.98 -98.78
N ILE A 335 82.40 -22.35 -98.14
CA ILE A 335 83.39 -21.39 -97.62
C ILE A 335 84.61 -21.19 -98.54
N ASN A 336 84.70 -21.93 -99.65
CA ASN A 336 85.86 -21.98 -100.53
C ASN A 336 85.83 -20.93 -101.67
N ASP A 337 85.56 -19.67 -101.34
CA ASP A 337 85.55 -18.54 -102.29
C ASP A 337 86.52 -17.39 -101.92
N GLY A 338 87.39 -17.60 -100.90
CA GLY A 338 88.35 -16.61 -100.41
C GLY A 338 87.78 -15.54 -99.47
N GLN A 339 86.45 -15.54 -99.26
CA GLN A 339 85.78 -14.66 -98.30
C GLN A 339 85.88 -15.22 -96.88
N GLU A 340 85.59 -14.37 -95.90
CA GLU A 340 85.51 -14.77 -94.50
C GLU A 340 84.09 -15.23 -94.18
N TYR A 341 83.96 -16.37 -93.49
CA TYR A 341 82.69 -16.96 -93.08
C TYR A 341 82.69 -17.22 -91.58
N VAL A 342 81.54 -17.00 -90.94
CA VAL A 342 81.24 -17.61 -89.65
C VAL A 342 80.55 -18.95 -89.89
N VAL A 343 81.14 -20.01 -89.37
CA VAL A 343 80.61 -21.37 -89.51
C VAL A 343 80.18 -21.85 -88.14
N ARG A 344 78.98 -22.42 -88.04
CA ARG A 344 78.43 -22.92 -86.77
C ARG A 344 77.95 -24.34 -86.90
N ILE A 345 78.07 -25.09 -85.81
CA ILE A 345 77.52 -26.42 -85.63
C ILE A 345 76.47 -26.35 -84.51
N PHE A 346 75.24 -26.75 -84.81
CA PHE A 346 74.12 -26.75 -83.87
C PHE A 346 73.67 -28.16 -83.54
N SER A 347 73.19 -28.35 -82.32
CA SER A 347 72.41 -29.54 -81.97
C SER A 347 71.09 -29.57 -82.78
N ALA A 348 70.81 -30.67 -83.48
CA ALA A 348 69.58 -30.84 -84.25
C ALA A 348 68.35 -31.16 -83.38
N GLY A 349 68.57 -31.54 -82.12
CA GLY A 349 67.54 -32.06 -81.22
C GLY A 349 67.78 -31.74 -79.75
N ASN A 350 66.82 -32.12 -78.93
CA ASN A 350 66.95 -32.12 -77.48
C ASN A 350 67.56 -33.47 -77.07
N TYR A 351 68.74 -33.46 -76.46
CA TYR A 351 69.44 -34.68 -76.06
C TYR A 351 69.59 -34.75 -74.55
N VAL A 352 69.45 -35.97 -74.03
CA VAL A 352 69.64 -36.27 -72.61
C VAL A 352 71.06 -36.76 -72.33
N ARG A 353 71.52 -36.68 -71.08
CA ARG A 353 72.82 -37.25 -70.70
C ARG A 353 72.87 -38.75 -71.01
N GLY A 354 74.04 -39.22 -71.44
CA GLY A 354 74.28 -40.62 -71.82
C GLY A 354 73.92 -40.98 -73.27
N GLU A 355 73.38 -40.05 -74.06
CA GLU A 355 73.18 -40.25 -75.51
C GLU A 355 74.53 -40.50 -76.21
N ASN A 356 74.60 -41.57 -76.99
CA ASN A 356 75.84 -41.97 -77.67
C ASN A 356 75.93 -41.47 -79.11
N GLN A 357 74.89 -40.83 -79.63
CA GLN A 357 74.88 -40.26 -80.97
C GLN A 357 73.91 -39.08 -81.05
N ILE A 358 74.35 -37.97 -81.63
CA ILE A 358 73.54 -36.78 -81.86
C ILE A 358 73.60 -36.34 -83.32
N GLU A 359 72.48 -35.79 -83.79
CA GLU A 359 72.40 -35.12 -85.08
C GLU A 359 72.74 -33.65 -84.90
N PHE A 360 73.34 -33.08 -85.94
CA PHE A 360 73.69 -31.67 -85.99
C PHE A 360 73.28 -31.08 -87.33
N PHE A 361 73.10 -29.76 -87.34
CA PHE A 361 73.06 -28.96 -88.55
C PHE A 361 74.23 -27.98 -88.55
N ALA A 362 74.78 -27.72 -89.72
CA ALA A 362 75.82 -26.71 -89.89
C ALA A 362 75.28 -25.58 -90.76
N ASP A 363 75.67 -24.35 -90.45
CA ASP A 363 75.50 -23.23 -91.36
C ASP A 363 76.81 -22.46 -91.53
N ALA A 364 76.94 -21.80 -92.68
CA ALA A 364 78.03 -20.90 -93.00
C ALA A 364 77.43 -19.61 -93.54
N ALA A 365 77.72 -18.49 -92.87
CA ALA A 365 77.29 -17.16 -93.30
C ALA A 365 78.52 -16.28 -93.51
N ARG A 366 78.50 -15.39 -94.51
CA ARG A 366 79.61 -14.45 -94.72
C ARG A 366 79.80 -13.58 -93.49
N ASN A 367 81.04 -13.45 -93.04
CA ASN A 367 81.41 -12.58 -91.92
C ASN A 367 81.53 -11.14 -92.43
N GLN A 368 80.42 -10.41 -92.41
CA GLN A 368 80.31 -9.06 -92.93
C GLN A 368 80.15 -8.10 -91.75
N LEU A 369 80.61 -6.86 -91.91
CA LEU A 369 80.37 -5.79 -90.94
C LEU A 369 78.86 -5.53 -90.87
N ILE A 370 78.25 -5.80 -89.72
CA ILE A 370 76.81 -5.61 -89.48
C ILE A 370 76.55 -4.25 -88.83
N PHE A 371 77.38 -3.86 -87.86
CA PHE A 371 77.28 -2.56 -87.20
C PHE A 371 78.66 -1.91 -87.12
N SER A 372 78.73 -0.62 -87.45
CA SER A 372 79.96 0.16 -87.27
C SER A 372 80.07 0.68 -85.83
N GLU A 373 81.28 0.93 -85.34
CA GLU A 373 81.50 1.60 -84.05
C GLU A 373 80.69 2.90 -83.95
N GLY A 374 79.97 3.07 -82.84
CA GLY A 374 79.14 4.25 -82.58
C GLY A 374 77.76 4.23 -83.25
N GLU A 375 77.45 3.22 -84.06
CA GLU A 375 76.14 3.10 -84.71
C GLU A 375 75.02 2.95 -83.66
N VAL A 376 73.95 3.72 -83.82
CA VAL A 376 72.77 3.64 -82.94
C VAL A 376 71.96 2.39 -83.26
N LEU A 377 71.87 1.48 -82.30
CA LEU A 377 71.15 0.21 -82.40
C LEU A 377 69.67 0.38 -82.08
N ALA A 378 69.39 1.07 -80.97
CA ALA A 378 68.05 1.37 -80.52
C ALA A 378 68.03 2.68 -79.74
N THR A 379 66.87 3.34 -79.71
CA THR A 379 66.65 4.58 -78.95
C THR A 379 65.31 4.49 -78.22
N THR A 380 65.27 5.02 -77.01
CA THR A 380 64.03 5.22 -76.26
C THR A 380 64.09 6.55 -75.51
N THR A 381 62.95 7.03 -75.06
CA THR A 381 62.85 8.22 -74.21
C THR A 381 62.44 7.82 -72.81
N ALA A 382 63.05 8.45 -71.81
CA ALA A 382 62.68 8.27 -70.42
C ALA A 382 62.56 9.64 -69.74
N ASP A 383 61.60 9.75 -68.83
CA ASP A 383 61.47 10.90 -67.95
C ASP A 383 61.56 10.41 -66.51
N PRO A 384 62.74 10.44 -65.89
CA PRO A 384 62.91 9.90 -64.55
C PRO A 384 62.16 10.70 -63.47
N LYS A 385 61.66 11.92 -63.77
CA LYS A 385 60.80 12.68 -62.87
C LYS A 385 59.40 12.08 -62.74
N THR A 386 58.85 11.59 -63.85
CA THR A 386 57.48 11.07 -63.91
C THR A 386 57.41 9.55 -63.88
N MET A 387 58.50 8.86 -64.23
CA MET A 387 58.57 7.39 -64.24
C MET A 387 59.00 6.82 -62.89
N THR A 388 58.32 5.75 -62.47
CA THR A 388 58.77 4.91 -61.33
C THR A 388 60.05 4.15 -61.67
N SER A 389 60.78 3.67 -60.66
CA SER A 389 61.96 2.82 -60.83
C SER A 389 61.67 1.59 -61.73
N TYR A 390 60.49 0.99 -61.59
CA TYR A 390 60.07 -0.14 -62.42
C TYR A 390 59.89 0.29 -63.89
N GLN A 391 59.16 1.38 -64.14
CA GLN A 391 58.96 1.89 -65.50
C GLN A 391 60.29 2.32 -66.14
N LEU A 392 61.21 2.92 -65.39
CA LEU A 392 62.53 3.28 -65.89
C LEU A 392 63.38 2.04 -66.21
N SER A 393 63.33 0.99 -65.37
CA SER A 393 63.95 -0.30 -65.66
C SER A 393 63.38 -0.90 -66.95
N GLN A 394 62.06 -0.89 -67.11
CA GLN A 394 61.41 -1.36 -68.33
C GLN A 394 61.86 -0.58 -69.58
N ARG A 395 62.13 0.73 -69.48
CA ARG A 395 62.70 1.50 -70.60
C ARG A 395 64.11 1.04 -70.95
N LEU A 396 64.95 0.77 -69.95
CA LEU A 396 66.29 0.20 -70.19
C LEU A 396 66.21 -1.20 -70.80
N ASP A 397 65.38 -2.07 -70.23
CA ASP A 397 65.16 -3.42 -70.76
C ASP A 397 64.63 -3.36 -72.20
N LEU A 398 63.78 -2.38 -72.52
CA LEU A 398 63.26 -2.18 -73.87
C LEU A 398 64.37 -1.80 -74.86
N VAL A 399 65.25 -0.85 -74.54
CA VAL A 399 66.33 -0.45 -75.47
C VAL A 399 67.35 -1.57 -75.67
N ILE A 400 67.62 -2.36 -74.63
CA ILE A 400 68.48 -3.55 -74.70
C ILE A 400 67.82 -4.63 -75.54
N SER A 401 66.57 -4.98 -75.25
CA SER A 401 65.82 -6.01 -75.99
C SER A 401 65.66 -5.64 -77.47
N ALA A 402 65.45 -4.36 -77.77
CA ALA A 402 65.39 -3.86 -79.14
C ALA A 402 66.74 -3.99 -79.84
N SER A 403 67.86 -3.73 -79.14
CA SER A 403 69.21 -3.92 -79.67
C SER A 403 69.51 -5.40 -79.92
N GLU A 404 69.12 -6.28 -79.01
CA GLU A 404 69.22 -7.73 -79.18
C GLU A 404 68.38 -8.25 -80.34
N PHE A 405 67.15 -7.75 -80.46
CA PHE A 405 66.28 -8.09 -81.57
C PHE A 405 66.87 -7.64 -82.91
N ARG A 406 67.39 -6.41 -82.97
CA ARG A 406 68.06 -5.89 -84.16
C ARG A 406 69.32 -6.69 -84.50
N ALA A 407 70.13 -7.06 -83.51
CA ALA A 407 71.31 -7.90 -83.70
C ALA A 407 70.95 -9.27 -84.29
N ARG A 408 69.97 -9.95 -83.71
CA ARG A 408 69.49 -11.25 -84.19
C ARG A 408 68.92 -11.16 -85.61
N ASN A 409 68.12 -10.14 -85.90
CA ASN A 409 67.55 -9.95 -87.23
C ASN A 409 68.58 -9.55 -88.29
N ALA A 410 69.62 -8.83 -87.90
CA ALA A 410 70.72 -8.46 -88.79
C ALA A 410 71.70 -9.61 -89.04
N GLY A 411 71.48 -10.79 -88.41
CA GLY A 411 72.26 -11.99 -88.66
C GLY A 411 73.47 -12.16 -87.73
N ILE A 412 73.56 -11.41 -86.62
CA ILE A 412 74.64 -11.64 -85.65
C ILE A 412 74.45 -12.99 -84.96
N VAL A 413 75.55 -13.74 -84.97
CA VAL A 413 75.64 -15.11 -84.50
C VAL A 413 75.75 -15.18 -82.98
N GLU A 414 76.74 -14.53 -82.40
CA GLU A 414 76.94 -14.54 -80.96
C GLU A 414 75.99 -13.53 -80.28
N GLY A 415 75.66 -13.79 -79.01
CA GLY A 415 74.73 -12.95 -78.25
C GLY A 415 75.20 -11.49 -78.10
N VAL A 416 74.30 -10.65 -77.59
CA VAL A 416 74.66 -9.28 -77.25
C VAL A 416 75.35 -9.26 -75.90
N LEU A 417 76.58 -8.75 -75.88
CA LEU A 417 77.32 -8.50 -74.65
C LEU A 417 77.13 -7.07 -74.21
N ARG A 418 76.83 -6.93 -72.93
CA ARG A 418 76.59 -5.66 -72.28
C ARG A 418 77.88 -5.19 -71.61
N GLU A 419 78.31 -3.99 -71.94
CA GLU A 419 79.45 -3.39 -71.26
C GLU A 419 79.01 -2.55 -70.05
N GLY A 420 79.84 -2.58 -69.00
CA GLY A 420 79.64 -1.76 -67.82
C GLY A 420 78.52 -2.26 -66.90
N SER A 421 78.39 -1.57 -65.76
CA SER A 421 77.39 -1.93 -64.76
C SER A 421 76.03 -1.32 -65.11
N HIS A 422 75.09 -2.18 -65.53
CA HIS A 422 73.69 -1.80 -65.77
C HIS A 422 73.05 -1.14 -64.55
N LEU A 423 73.35 -1.66 -63.37
CA LEU A 423 72.87 -1.10 -62.11
C LEU A 423 73.40 0.31 -61.87
N ARG A 424 74.70 0.55 -62.11
CA ARG A 424 75.30 1.88 -61.93
C ARG A 424 74.68 2.90 -62.88
N PHE A 425 74.52 2.54 -64.15
CA PHE A 425 73.89 3.42 -65.14
C PHE A 425 72.44 3.76 -64.76
N PHE A 426 71.66 2.75 -64.34
CA PHE A 426 70.30 2.95 -63.87
C PHE A 426 70.22 3.89 -62.65
N LEU A 427 71.10 3.70 -61.65
CA LEU A 427 71.12 4.54 -60.46
C LEU A 427 71.47 6.00 -60.77
N GLN A 428 72.40 6.24 -61.69
CA GLN A 428 72.76 7.61 -62.12
C GLN A 428 71.63 8.24 -62.94
N LEU A 429 70.98 7.48 -63.82
CA LEU A 429 69.87 7.96 -64.64
C LEU A 429 68.70 8.47 -63.79
N ARG A 430 68.41 7.81 -62.65
CA ARG A 430 67.36 8.22 -61.70
C ARG A 430 67.57 9.60 -61.08
N GLN A 431 68.79 10.12 -61.07
CA GLN A 431 69.08 11.43 -60.47
C GLN A 431 68.69 12.59 -61.39
N TYR A 432 68.36 12.31 -62.66
CA TYR A 432 67.98 13.33 -63.63
C TYR A 432 66.47 13.57 -63.62
N GLU A 433 66.03 14.77 -63.24
CA GLU A 433 64.59 15.11 -63.15
C GLU A 433 64.00 15.70 -64.45
N GLN A 434 64.56 15.34 -65.60
CA GLN A 434 64.14 15.88 -66.90
C GLN A 434 64.00 14.75 -67.94
N PRO A 435 63.09 14.90 -68.92
CA PRO A 435 63.01 14.00 -70.07
C PRO A 435 64.34 13.94 -70.84
N LEU A 436 64.79 12.74 -71.16
CA LEU A 436 66.03 12.47 -71.87
C LEU A 436 65.86 11.33 -72.88
N GLU A 437 66.78 11.24 -73.84
CA GLU A 437 66.93 10.08 -74.73
C GLU A 437 67.92 9.08 -74.14
N ILE A 438 67.65 7.79 -74.32
CA ILE A 438 68.57 6.70 -74.03
C ILE A 438 68.84 5.98 -75.34
N LYS A 439 70.11 5.90 -75.73
CA LYS A 439 70.56 5.19 -76.92
C LYS A 439 71.41 3.99 -76.53
N ALA A 440 71.17 2.86 -77.17
CA ALA A 440 72.14 1.78 -77.23
C ALA A 440 72.94 1.95 -78.53
N ILE A 441 74.26 2.02 -78.41
CA ILE A 441 75.17 2.10 -79.56
C ILE A 441 76.08 0.88 -79.61
N ALA A 442 76.54 0.53 -80.81
CA ALA A 442 77.62 -0.43 -80.99
C ALA A 442 78.92 0.19 -80.44
N ARG A 443 79.63 -0.55 -79.60
CA ARG A 443 80.87 -0.09 -78.97
C ARG A 443 82.09 -0.25 -79.87
N GLU A 444 82.03 -1.17 -80.82
CA GLU A 444 83.07 -1.48 -81.79
C GLU A 444 82.42 -2.04 -83.05
N ASP A 445 83.18 -2.06 -84.15
CA ASP A 445 82.77 -2.73 -85.38
C ASP A 445 82.38 -4.19 -85.09
N THR A 446 81.12 -4.53 -85.37
CA THR A 446 80.57 -5.85 -85.09
C THR A 446 80.23 -6.55 -86.38
N TYR A 447 80.81 -7.73 -86.57
CA TYR A 447 80.61 -8.57 -87.74
C TYR A 447 79.54 -9.63 -87.48
N THR A 448 79.13 -10.36 -88.52
CA THR A 448 78.17 -11.47 -88.45
C THR A 448 78.51 -12.44 -87.31
N ALA A 449 79.79 -12.71 -87.03
CA ALA A 449 80.22 -13.57 -85.94
C ALA A 449 79.75 -13.10 -84.54
N GLY A 450 79.70 -11.80 -84.30
CA GLY A 450 79.47 -11.23 -82.97
C GLY A 450 80.67 -11.43 -82.02
N PRO A 451 80.47 -11.20 -80.70
CA PRO A 451 79.26 -10.69 -80.07
C PRO A 451 79.07 -9.20 -80.32
N LEU A 452 77.82 -8.74 -80.38
CA LEU A 452 77.56 -7.30 -80.39
C LEU A 452 77.79 -6.73 -78.99
N ARG A 453 78.84 -5.92 -78.83
CA ARG A 453 79.07 -5.17 -77.59
C ARG A 453 78.31 -3.86 -77.62
N ILE A 454 77.39 -3.70 -76.68
CA ILE A 454 76.56 -2.48 -76.59
C ILE A 454 77.02 -1.58 -75.46
N LYS A 455 76.96 -0.28 -75.73
CA LYS A 455 77.13 0.81 -74.76
C LYS A 455 75.86 1.63 -74.69
N LEU A 456 75.39 1.92 -73.49
CA LEU A 456 74.23 2.78 -73.26
C LEU A 456 74.68 4.22 -73.08
N LEU A 457 73.99 5.15 -73.72
CA LEU A 457 74.19 6.59 -73.61
C LEU A 457 72.89 7.25 -73.17
N ALA A 458 72.94 8.13 -72.16
CA ALA A 458 71.84 9.06 -71.89
C ALA A 458 72.17 10.41 -72.49
N ILE A 459 71.23 11.00 -73.23
CA ILE A 459 71.40 12.22 -74.01
C ILE A 459 70.34 13.23 -73.57
N PHE A 460 70.80 14.42 -73.19
CA PHE A 460 69.94 15.55 -72.87
C PHE A 460 70.36 16.76 -73.71
N ASN A 461 69.40 17.40 -74.40
CA ASN A 461 69.64 18.52 -75.31
C ASN A 461 70.79 18.28 -76.31
N GLY A 462 70.86 17.07 -76.87
CA GLY A 462 71.85 16.68 -77.88
C GLY A 462 73.27 16.40 -77.35
N LYS A 463 73.50 16.46 -76.02
CA LYS A 463 74.78 16.11 -75.40
C LYS A 463 74.66 14.82 -74.59
N VAL A 464 75.68 13.96 -74.69
CA VAL A 464 75.80 12.76 -73.84
C VAL A 464 76.09 13.20 -72.41
N ILE A 465 75.23 12.84 -71.48
CA ILE A 465 75.32 13.17 -70.04
C ILE A 465 75.73 11.98 -69.18
N LEU A 466 75.47 10.75 -69.65
CA LEU A 466 75.89 9.50 -69.00
C LEU A 466 76.25 8.46 -70.06
N SER A 467 77.19 7.57 -69.71
CA SER A 467 77.47 6.36 -70.48
C SER A 467 77.83 5.18 -69.60
N THR A 468 77.53 3.96 -70.05
CA THR A 468 78.04 2.71 -69.43
C THR A 468 79.51 2.46 -69.71
#